data_AF-A0A7W0RES0-F1
#
_entry.id   AF-A0A7W0RES0-F1
#
_cell.length_a   1.000
_cell.length_b   1.000
_cell.length_c   1.000
_cell.angle_alpha   90.00
_cell.angle_beta   90.00
_cell.angle_gamma   90.00
#
_symmetry.space_group_name_H-M   'P 1'
#
loop_
_entity.id
_entity.type
_entity.pdbx_description
1 polymer ?
#
loop_
_entity_poly.entity_id
_entity_poly.type
_entity_poly.pdbx_seq_one_letter_code
_entity_poly.pdbx_strand_id
1 'polypeptide(L)'
;HFVRDGHHRVSAARALAIPSLEARVTEILTGVGGSAGLRLTDLPLKSSERLFRERVPLAPEARARVLLDDPEDYSALAENVEAWGFRAMQCRDELLDRPAVAAAWFAEEFESVVALLGEAGLLEADESEAEGYLRLACERWRLLQTWSWDDTVIEQLRSRRRRRRRPPIVP
;
A
#
# COMPACT_ATOMS: atom_id res chain seq x y z
N HIS A 1 7.62 -2.86 -27.20
CA HIS A 1 6.33 -3.43 -27.68
C HIS A 1 6.36 -4.94 -27.47
N PHE A 2 5.23 -5.54 -27.05
CA PHE A 2 5.08 -6.99 -26.96
C PHE A 2 4.39 -7.52 -28.23
N VAL A 3 4.84 -8.66 -28.74
CA VAL A 3 4.25 -9.29 -29.93
C VAL A 3 3.06 -10.15 -29.49
N ARG A 4 1.84 -9.69 -29.77
CA ARG A 4 0.63 -10.49 -29.53
C ARG A 4 0.44 -11.57 -30.59
N ASP A 5 0.70 -11.22 -31.85
CA ASP A 5 0.52 -12.07 -33.02
C ASP A 5 1.60 -11.75 -34.07
N GLY A 6 1.93 -12.71 -34.94
CA GLY A 6 2.96 -12.56 -35.97
C GLY A 6 4.39 -12.90 -35.52
N HIS A 7 4.57 -13.74 -34.49
CA HIS A 7 5.88 -14.18 -33.98
C HIS A 7 6.83 -14.68 -35.08
N HIS A 8 6.31 -15.43 -36.07
CA HIS A 8 7.09 -15.94 -37.20
C HIS A 8 7.65 -14.81 -38.08
N ARG A 9 6.85 -13.78 -38.35
CA ARG A 9 7.29 -12.60 -39.14
C ARG A 9 8.39 -11.83 -38.41
N VAL A 10 8.24 -11.67 -37.09
CA VAL A 10 9.24 -11.00 -36.23
C VAL A 10 10.55 -11.80 -36.21
N SER A 11 10.48 -13.12 -36.04
CA SER A 11 11.65 -14.00 -36.06
C SER A 11 12.38 -13.98 -37.40
N ALA A 12 11.65 -14.04 -38.53
CA ALA A 12 12.23 -13.96 -39.86
C ALA A 12 12.91 -12.60 -40.11
N ALA A 13 12.26 -11.49 -39.75
CA ALA A 13 12.84 -10.15 -39.88
C ALA A 13 14.12 -9.99 -39.04
N ARG A 14 14.14 -10.57 -37.83
CA ARG A 14 15.33 -10.58 -36.98
C ARG A 14 16.48 -11.36 -37.60
N ALA A 15 16.21 -12.54 -38.18
CA ALA A 15 17.22 -13.34 -38.87
C ALA A 15 17.78 -12.63 -40.11
N LEU A 16 16.96 -11.82 -40.79
CA LEU A 16 17.33 -11.03 -41.95
C LEU A 16 17.90 -9.64 -41.60
N ALA A 17 18.13 -9.35 -40.30
CA ALA A 17 18.63 -8.06 -39.81
C ALA A 17 17.81 -6.84 -40.29
N ILE A 18 16.50 -7.00 -40.47
CA ILE A 18 15.60 -5.90 -40.84
C ILE A 18 15.35 -5.04 -39.58
N PRO A 19 15.65 -3.73 -39.60
CA PRO A 19 15.68 -2.91 -38.40
C PRO A 19 14.29 -2.50 -37.88
N SER A 20 13.27 -2.53 -38.73
CA SER A 20 11.90 -2.14 -38.36
C SER A 20 10.86 -2.94 -39.14
N LEU A 21 9.68 -3.09 -38.55
CA LEU A 21 8.53 -3.76 -39.14
C LEU A 21 7.29 -2.91 -38.94
N GLU A 22 6.43 -2.89 -39.95
CA GLU A 22 5.07 -2.36 -39.80
C GLU A 22 4.26 -3.27 -38.86
N ALA A 23 3.63 -2.67 -37.86
CA ALA A 23 2.84 -3.36 -36.87
C ALA A 23 1.57 -2.58 -36.53
N ARG A 24 0.48 -3.30 -36.25
CA ARG A 24 -0.71 -2.72 -35.62
C ARG A 24 -0.45 -2.67 -34.11
N VAL A 25 -0.27 -1.46 -33.58
CA VAL A 25 -0.04 -1.25 -32.14
C VAL A 25 -1.39 -1.11 -31.43
N THR A 26 -1.55 -1.84 -30.34
CA THR A 26 -2.67 -1.65 -29.40
C THR A 26 -2.09 -1.12 -28.09
N GLU A 27 -2.50 0.09 -27.72
CA GLU A 27 -2.15 0.66 -26.42
C GLU A 27 -2.98 0.01 -25.33
N ILE A 28 -2.31 -0.50 -24.30
CA ILE A 28 -2.95 -1.09 -23.12
C ILE A 28 -2.75 -0.12 -21.96
N LEU A 29 -3.84 0.49 -21.50
CA LEU A 29 -3.84 1.34 -20.31
C LEU A 29 -4.00 0.45 -19.07
N THR A 30 -3.00 0.44 -18.19
CA THR A 30 -3.01 -0.35 -16.96
C THR A 30 -3.42 0.52 -15.76
N GLY A 31 -4.24 -0.03 -14.86
CA GLY A 31 -4.68 0.68 -13.65
C GLY A 31 -3.57 0.95 -12.61
N VAL A 32 -2.45 0.24 -12.74
CA VAL A 32 -1.19 0.48 -12.04
C VAL A 32 -0.07 0.71 -13.05
N GLY A 33 0.88 1.58 -12.73
CA GLY A 33 1.96 1.93 -13.64
C GLY A 33 2.89 0.74 -13.90
N GLY A 34 3.20 0.48 -15.17
CA GLY A 34 4.28 -0.40 -15.59
C GLY A 34 5.47 0.43 -16.08
N SER A 35 6.66 0.20 -15.54
CA SER A 35 7.89 0.83 -16.03
C SER A 35 8.57 -0.03 -17.09
N ALA A 36 9.44 0.57 -17.91
CA ALA A 36 10.21 -0.16 -18.92
C ALA A 36 11.12 -1.28 -18.34
N GLY A 37 11.37 -1.25 -17.02
CA GLY A 37 12.16 -2.25 -16.30
C GLY A 37 11.35 -3.29 -15.53
N LEU A 38 10.01 -3.30 -15.65
CA LEU A 38 9.14 -4.22 -14.91
C LEU A 38 9.50 -5.68 -15.23
N ARG A 39 9.76 -6.48 -14.18
CA ARG A 39 10.09 -7.90 -14.24
C ARG A 39 8.89 -8.75 -13.84
N LEU A 40 8.94 -10.04 -14.20
CA LEU A 40 7.93 -11.01 -13.79
C LEU A 40 7.79 -11.10 -12.26
N THR A 41 8.90 -10.92 -11.54
CA THR A 41 8.98 -10.90 -10.08
C THR A 41 8.22 -9.74 -9.44
N ASP A 42 7.96 -8.67 -10.20
CA ASP A 42 7.32 -7.45 -9.70
C ASP A 42 5.78 -7.54 -9.86
N LEU A 43 5.28 -8.52 -10.61
CA LEU A 43 3.86 -8.69 -10.88
C LEU A 43 3.00 -8.97 -9.65
N PRO A 44 3.43 -9.78 -8.66
CA PRO A 44 2.66 -9.97 -7.43
C PRO A 44 2.39 -8.66 -6.69
N LEU A 45 3.41 -7.79 -6.59
CA LEU A 45 3.27 -6.46 -5.97
C LEU A 45 2.30 -5.59 -6.76
N LYS A 46 2.45 -5.53 -8.09
CA LYS A 46 1.55 -4.74 -8.96
C LYS A 46 0.11 -5.24 -8.93
N SER A 47 -0.10 -6.55 -8.84
CA SER A 47 -1.42 -7.14 -8.72
C SER A 47 -2.09 -6.74 -7.41
N SER A 48 -1.35 -6.79 -6.30
CA SER A 48 -1.85 -6.44 -4.97
C SER A 48 -2.11 -4.94 -4.83
N GLU A 49 -1.21 -4.10 -5.36
CA GLU A 49 -1.40 -2.65 -5.46
C GLU A 49 -2.67 -2.30 -6.26
N ARG A 50 -2.92 -2.98 -7.40
CA ARG A 50 -4.14 -2.79 -8.20
C ARG A 50 -5.39 -3.14 -7.40
N LEU A 51 -5.40 -4.30 -6.74
CA LEU A 51 -6.54 -4.73 -5.93
C LEU A 51 -6.80 -3.77 -4.75
N PHE A 52 -5.74 -3.28 -4.11
CA PHE A 52 -5.86 -2.24 -3.08
C PHE A 52 -6.54 -0.99 -3.62
N ARG A 53 -6.12 -0.47 -4.78
CA ARG A 53 -6.71 0.73 -5.40
C ARG A 53 -8.20 0.55 -5.76
N GLU A 54 -8.64 -0.68 -6.05
CA GLU A 54 -10.05 -1.00 -6.33
C GLU A 54 -10.91 -1.07 -5.05
N ARG A 55 -10.29 -1.47 -3.93
CA ARG A 55 -10.94 -1.54 -2.60
C ARG A 55 -10.95 -0.19 -1.90
N VAL A 56 -9.85 0.55 -2.00
CA VAL A 56 -9.58 1.83 -1.35
C VAL A 56 -9.20 2.87 -2.41
N PRO A 57 -10.20 3.48 -3.09
CA PRO A 57 -9.97 4.38 -4.22
C PRO A 57 -9.52 5.78 -3.74
N LEU A 58 -8.24 5.90 -3.39
CA LEU A 58 -7.61 7.16 -3.00
C LEU A 58 -7.41 8.10 -4.19
N ALA A 59 -7.50 9.41 -3.91
CA ALA A 59 -7.06 10.47 -4.82
C ALA A 59 -5.55 10.35 -5.14
N PRO A 60 -5.06 10.87 -6.28
CA PRO A 60 -3.67 10.72 -6.69
C PRO A 60 -2.63 11.15 -5.64
N GLU A 61 -2.89 12.26 -4.94
CA GLU A 61 -2.01 12.83 -3.92
C GLU A 61 -1.91 11.91 -2.70
N ALA A 62 -3.05 11.42 -2.22
CA ALA A 62 -3.11 10.47 -1.11
C ALA A 62 -2.46 9.12 -1.49
N ARG A 63 -2.70 8.66 -2.71
CA ARG A 63 -2.13 7.42 -3.23
C ARG A 63 -0.61 7.44 -3.31
N ALA A 64 -0.01 8.60 -3.61
CA ALA A 64 1.44 8.75 -3.65
C ALA A 64 2.11 8.56 -2.28
N ARG A 65 1.35 8.72 -1.18
CA ARG A 65 1.82 8.51 0.20
C ARG A 65 1.54 7.10 0.73
N VAL A 66 0.65 6.36 0.07
CA VAL A 66 0.25 5.00 0.46
C VAL A 66 0.90 3.99 -0.49
N LEU A 67 2.21 3.82 -0.34
CA LEU A 67 3.02 2.87 -1.08
C LEU A 67 3.63 1.86 -0.12
N LEU A 68 3.50 0.58 -0.46
CA LEU A 68 4.04 -0.55 0.29
C LEU A 68 4.90 -1.40 -0.65
N ASP A 69 5.95 -2.01 -0.10
CA ASP A 69 6.89 -2.86 -0.84
C ASP A 69 6.53 -4.36 -0.77
N ASP A 70 5.73 -4.77 0.21
CA ASP A 70 5.23 -6.15 0.34
C ASP A 70 3.81 -6.30 -0.27
N PRO A 71 3.59 -7.29 -1.16
CA PRO A 71 2.25 -7.60 -1.67
C PRO A 71 1.21 -7.91 -0.59
N GLU A 72 1.56 -8.62 0.49
CA GLU A 72 0.63 -9.03 1.55
C GLU A 72 0.13 -7.82 2.35
N ASP A 73 1.00 -6.83 2.53
CA ASP A 73 0.70 -5.61 3.27
C ASP A 73 -0.41 -4.79 2.61
N TYR A 74 -0.51 -4.78 1.28
CA TYR A 74 -1.63 -4.14 0.59
C TYR A 74 -2.97 -4.80 0.93
N SER A 75 -3.01 -6.12 1.09
CA SER A 75 -4.24 -6.82 1.50
C SER A 75 -4.61 -6.48 2.94
N ALA A 76 -3.61 -6.53 3.84
CA ALA A 76 -3.80 -6.19 5.24
C ALA A 76 -4.26 -4.74 5.42
N LEU A 77 -3.69 -3.80 4.67
CA LEU A 77 -4.09 -2.40 4.71
C LEU A 77 -5.54 -2.22 4.22
N ALA A 78 -5.93 -2.83 3.09
CA ALA A 78 -7.30 -2.72 2.58
C ALA A 78 -8.32 -3.23 3.61
N GLU A 79 -8.05 -4.36 4.27
CA GLU A 79 -8.92 -4.90 5.33
C GLU A 79 -9.01 -3.96 6.53
N ASN A 80 -7.89 -3.35 6.94
CA ASN A 80 -7.88 -2.36 8.01
C ASN A 80 -8.72 -1.12 7.67
N VAL A 81 -8.62 -0.62 6.43
CA VAL A 81 -9.40 0.54 5.96
C VAL A 81 -10.89 0.21 5.89
N GLU A 82 -11.26 -0.94 5.34
CA GLU A 82 -12.67 -1.38 5.27
C GLU A 82 -13.27 -1.55 6.67
N ALA A 83 -12.51 -2.14 7.60
CA ALA A 83 -12.93 -2.26 8.98
C ALA A 83 -13.07 -0.87 9.65
N TRP A 84 -12.14 0.06 9.38
CA TRP A 84 -12.24 1.45 9.83
C TRP A 84 -13.49 2.13 9.29
N GLY A 85 -13.78 1.98 8.00
CA GLY A 85 -14.97 2.54 7.37
C GLY A 85 -16.25 2.01 8.00
N PHE A 86 -16.32 0.70 8.27
CA PHE A 86 -17.47 0.11 8.96
C PHE A 86 -17.73 0.79 10.32
N ARG A 87 -16.69 1.01 11.12
CA ARG A 87 -16.84 1.69 12.42
C ARG A 87 -17.19 3.16 12.27
N ALA A 88 -16.58 3.86 11.31
CA ALA A 88 -16.92 5.26 11.03
C ALA A 88 -18.40 5.41 10.67
N MET A 89 -18.94 4.52 9.83
CA MET A 89 -20.37 4.48 9.50
C MET A 89 -21.25 4.27 10.73
N GLN A 90 -20.88 3.33 11.62
CA GLN A 90 -21.61 3.10 12.87
C GLN A 90 -21.58 4.30 13.81
N CYS A 91 -20.43 5.00 13.92
CA CYS A 91 -20.30 6.18 14.77
C CYS A 91 -21.07 7.39 14.23
N ARG A 92 -21.19 7.52 12.91
CA ARG A 92 -21.85 8.64 12.23
C ARG A 92 -23.34 8.40 11.97
N ASP A 93 -23.79 7.16 12.09
CA ASP A 93 -25.12 6.71 11.65
C ASP A 93 -25.40 7.05 10.17
N GLU A 94 -24.40 6.83 9.32
CA GLU A 94 -24.43 7.15 7.89
C GLU A 94 -23.81 6.02 7.06
N LEU A 95 -24.34 5.77 5.86
CA LEU A 95 -23.73 4.87 4.88
C LEU A 95 -22.71 5.63 4.03
N LEU A 96 -21.49 5.10 3.97
CA LEU A 96 -20.40 5.64 3.15
C LEU A 96 -20.03 4.64 2.05
N ASP A 97 -19.83 5.14 0.83
CA ASP A 97 -19.28 4.34 -0.26
C ASP A 97 -17.74 4.23 -0.16
N ARG A 98 -17.12 3.45 -1.05
CA ARG A 98 -15.66 3.21 -0.99
C ARG A 98 -14.84 4.50 -1.13
N PRO A 99 -15.12 5.42 -2.08
CA PRO A 99 -14.44 6.72 -2.14
C PRO A 99 -14.59 7.54 -0.86
N ALA A 100 -15.79 7.62 -0.29
CA ALA A 100 -16.02 8.37 0.94
C ALA A 100 -15.25 7.75 2.13
N VAL A 101 -15.27 6.43 2.27
CA VAL A 101 -14.47 5.71 3.29
C VAL A 101 -12.98 5.96 3.09
N ALA A 102 -12.47 5.85 1.87
CA ALA A 102 -11.05 6.02 1.59
C ALA A 102 -10.57 7.45 1.89
N ALA A 103 -11.35 8.46 1.49
CA ALA A 103 -11.04 9.87 1.74
C ALA A 103 -11.08 10.19 3.23
N ALA A 104 -12.13 9.74 3.93
CA ALA A 104 -12.28 9.96 5.37
C ALA A 104 -11.18 9.25 6.17
N TRP A 105 -10.87 7.99 5.83
CA TRP A 105 -9.78 7.25 6.47
C TRP A 105 -8.44 7.98 6.29
N PHE A 106 -8.15 8.44 5.08
CA PHE A 106 -6.89 9.11 4.81
C PHE A 106 -6.73 10.39 5.64
N ALA A 107 -7.75 11.26 5.62
CA ALA A 107 -7.70 12.56 6.29
C ALA A 107 -7.79 12.45 7.82
N GLU A 108 -8.65 11.57 8.33
CA GLU A 108 -8.97 11.56 9.76
C GLU A 108 -8.06 10.62 10.55
N GLU A 109 -7.68 9.48 9.97
CA GLU A 109 -6.90 8.44 10.64
C GLU A 109 -5.45 8.42 10.15
N PHE A 110 -5.23 8.20 8.85
CA PHE A 110 -3.88 7.96 8.32
C PHE A 110 -2.95 9.15 8.59
N GLU A 111 -3.35 10.35 8.18
CA GLU A 111 -2.54 11.56 8.38
C GLU A 111 -2.26 11.83 9.87
N SER A 112 -3.29 11.69 10.71
CA SER A 112 -3.18 11.91 12.15
C SER A 112 -2.20 10.93 12.80
N VAL A 113 -2.29 9.64 12.45
CA VAL A 113 -1.44 8.59 12.99
C VAL A 113 0.00 8.74 12.50
N VAL A 114 0.20 9.05 11.23
CA VAL A 114 1.53 9.24 10.64
C VAL A 114 2.23 10.45 11.26
N ALA A 115 1.51 11.57 11.45
CA ALA A 115 2.04 12.74 12.14
C ALA A 115 2.49 12.38 13.56
N LEU A 116 1.64 11.65 14.31
CA LEU A 116 1.92 11.21 15.66
C LEU A 116 3.12 10.25 15.73
N LEU A 117 3.27 9.34 14.76
CA LEU A 117 4.44 8.46 14.63
C LEU A 117 5.72 9.27 14.38
N GLY A 118 5.65 10.28 13.51
CA GLY A 118 6.75 11.19 13.21
C GLY A 118 7.19 11.99 14.43
N GLU A 119 6.25 12.66 15.09
CA GLU A 119 6.49 13.44 16.32
C GLU A 119 7.06 12.58 17.45
N ALA A 120 6.62 11.32 17.55
CA ALA A 120 7.10 10.38 18.54
C ALA A 120 8.44 9.71 18.18
N GLY A 121 9.01 9.98 17.00
CA GLY A 121 10.20 9.32 16.49
C GLY A 121 10.04 7.80 16.34
N LEU A 122 8.83 7.35 16.03
CA LEU A 122 8.43 5.94 15.95
C LEU A 122 8.44 5.37 14.52
N LEU A 123 8.71 6.20 13.52
CA LEU A 123 9.08 5.74 12.18
C LEU A 123 10.55 5.31 12.17
N GLU A 124 10.86 4.21 11.49
CA GLU A 124 12.26 3.86 11.19
C GLU A 124 12.79 4.72 10.02
N ALA A 125 14.11 4.82 9.86
CA ALA A 125 14.72 5.78 8.91
C ALA A 125 14.44 5.45 7.43
N ASP A 126 14.17 4.19 7.13
CA ASP A 126 13.88 3.62 5.81
C ASP A 126 12.42 3.17 5.67
N GLU A 127 11.58 3.41 6.68
CA GLU A 127 10.17 3.01 6.69
C GLU A 127 9.29 4.10 6.08
N SER A 128 8.43 3.72 5.14
CA SER A 128 7.42 4.63 4.59
C SER A 128 6.32 4.96 5.60
N GLU A 129 5.62 6.07 5.40
CA GLU A 129 4.45 6.44 6.22
C GLU A 129 3.40 5.32 6.25
N ALA A 130 3.21 4.63 5.12
CA ALA A 130 2.25 3.55 4.96
C ALA A 130 2.62 2.30 5.76
N GLU A 131 3.90 1.91 5.75
CA GLU A 131 4.39 0.78 6.55
C GLU A 131 4.32 1.08 8.04
N GLY A 132 4.72 2.28 8.45
CA GLY A 132 4.62 2.74 9.83
C GLY A 132 3.17 2.73 10.33
N TYR A 133 2.24 3.23 9.51
CA TYR A 133 0.81 3.16 9.78
C TYR A 133 0.32 1.72 9.90
N LEU A 134 0.62 0.85 8.92
CA LEU A 134 0.12 -0.52 8.87
C LEU A 134 0.63 -1.35 10.05
N ARG A 135 1.93 -1.26 10.35
CA ARG A 135 2.54 -1.89 11.54
C ARG A 135 1.77 -1.51 12.80
N LEU A 136 1.43 -0.24 12.92
CA LEU A 136 0.72 0.28 14.06
C LEU A 136 -0.76 -0.15 14.09
N ALA A 137 -1.46 -0.12 12.95
CA ALA A 137 -2.84 -0.58 12.81
C ALA A 137 -2.99 -2.08 13.15
N CYS A 138 -2.02 -2.91 12.74
CA CYS A 138 -1.96 -4.33 13.08
C CYS A 138 -1.66 -4.57 14.57
N GLU A 139 -0.73 -3.81 15.16
CA GLU A 139 -0.44 -3.90 16.59
C GLU A 139 -1.58 -3.32 17.46
N ARG A 140 -2.39 -2.38 16.96
CA ARG A 140 -3.59 -1.87 17.69
C ARG A 140 -4.52 -3.00 18.12
N TRP A 141 -4.83 -3.90 17.19
CA TRP A 141 -5.65 -5.07 17.48
C TRP A 141 -5.02 -6.00 18.50
N ARG A 142 -3.70 -6.22 18.38
CA ARG A 142 -2.96 -7.12 19.28
C ARG A 142 -2.82 -6.55 20.70
N LEU A 143 -2.70 -5.23 20.83
CA LEU A 143 -2.22 -4.59 22.06
C LEU A 143 -3.30 -3.87 22.85
N LEU A 144 -4.27 -3.27 22.17
CA LEU A 144 -5.08 -2.21 22.77
C LEU A 144 -6.56 -2.58 22.85
N GLN A 145 -7.06 -3.44 21.96
CA GLN A 145 -8.49 -3.76 21.80
C GLN A 145 -9.39 -2.50 21.78
N THR A 146 -8.81 -1.33 21.50
CA THR A 146 -9.46 -0.02 21.46
C THR A 146 -9.12 0.67 20.15
N TRP A 147 -10.00 1.59 19.76
CA TRP A 147 -9.93 2.35 18.52
C TRP A 147 -9.37 3.76 18.70
N SER A 148 -9.07 4.18 19.95
CA SER A 148 -8.50 5.51 20.27
C SER A 148 -7.03 5.60 19.87
N TRP A 149 -6.64 6.74 19.29
CA TRP A 149 -5.24 7.16 19.13
C TRP A 149 -4.98 8.33 20.09
N ASP A 150 -4.46 8.01 21.26
CA ASP A 150 -4.12 8.99 22.29
C ASP A 150 -2.68 8.80 22.78
N ASP A 151 -2.20 9.75 23.59
CA ASP A 151 -0.86 9.73 24.17
C ASP A 151 -0.56 8.44 24.96
N THR A 152 -1.59 7.84 25.55
CA THR A 152 -1.45 6.59 26.33
C THR A 152 -1.09 5.44 25.41
N VAL A 153 -1.76 5.34 24.25
CA VAL A 153 -1.44 4.36 23.21
C VAL A 153 -0.01 4.52 22.73
N ILE A 154 0.42 5.75 22.47
CA ILE A 154 1.79 6.04 22.01
C ILE A 154 2.84 5.67 23.06
N GLU A 155 2.60 5.97 24.34
CA GLU A 155 3.55 5.60 25.39
C GLU A 155 3.65 4.08 25.56
N GLN A 156 2.53 3.35 25.43
CA GLN A 156 2.55 1.88 25.44
C GLN A 156 3.38 1.30 24.29
N LEU A 157 3.30 1.88 23.09
CA LEU A 157 4.09 1.45 21.93
C LEU A 157 5.58 1.77 22.12
N ARG A 158 5.91 2.96 22.62
CA ARG A 158 7.29 3.35 22.99
C ARG A 158 7.89 2.36 23.98
N SER A 159 7.15 2.01 25.02
CA SER A 159 7.60 1.06 26.05
C SER A 159 7.95 -0.33 25.46
N ARG A 160 7.18 -0.78 24.46
CA ARG A 160 7.43 -2.05 23.76
C ARG A 160 8.61 -1.98 22.81
N ARG A 161 8.77 -0.90 22.04
CA ARG A 161 9.95 -0.70 21.18
C ARG A 161 11.23 -0.74 22.02
N ARG A 162 11.23 -0.10 23.20
CA ARG A 162 12.34 -0.18 24.18
C ARG A 162 12.59 -1.60 24.68
N ARG A 163 11.55 -2.40 24.92
CA ARG A 163 11.68 -3.82 25.31
C ARG A 163 12.22 -4.69 24.19
N ARG A 164 11.77 -4.52 22.94
CA ARG A 164 12.29 -5.26 21.76
C ARG A 164 13.74 -4.91 21.43
N ARG A 165 14.14 -3.65 21.62
CA ARG A 165 15.53 -3.19 21.39
C ARG A 165 16.51 -3.58 22.50
N ARG A 166 16.04 -4.03 23.66
CA ARG A 166 16.91 -4.55 24.71
C ARG A 166 17.43 -5.93 24.25
N PRO A 167 18.75 -6.13 24.13
CA PRO A 167 19.28 -7.46 23.85
C PRO A 167 18.84 -8.40 24.98
N PRO A 168 18.62 -9.70 24.70
CA PRO A 168 18.35 -10.67 25.76
C PRO A 168 19.48 -10.56 26.79
N ILE A 169 19.10 -10.50 28.08
CA ILE A 169 20.07 -10.66 29.16
C ILE A 169 20.54 -12.11 29.04
N VAL A 170 21.70 -12.30 28.41
CA VAL A 170 22.36 -13.60 28.36
C VAL A 170 22.91 -13.85 29.77
N PRO A 171 22.53 -14.97 30.43
CA PRO A 171 23.05 -15.32 31.74
C PRO A 171 24.55 -15.65 31.73
#